data_AF-A0A4V1SBF2-F1
#
_entry.id   AF-A0A4V1SBF2-F1
#
_cell.length_a   1.000
_cell.length_b   1.000
_cell.length_c   1.000
_cell.angle_alpha   90.00
_cell.angle_beta   90.00
_cell.angle_gamma   90.00
#
_symmetry.space_group_name_H-M   'P 1'
#
loop_
_entity.id
_entity.type
_entity.pdbx_description
1 polymer ?
#
loop_
_entity_poly.entity_id
_entity_poly.type
_entity_poly.pdbx_seq_one_letter_code
_entity_poly.pdbx_strand_id
1 'polypeptide(L)'
;MERLSTIIGTLCRRPGIYIGRADMRHVRAFLNGYLLALEEMGELKNHPLNGFVHWLELRHDIQGAAWGWDRILVHAAGSHAEAIRTLPAVFSLYRSEVASGVFDPEALHSRNGREPEQTCTDGYSDQ
;
A
#
# COMPACT_ATOMS: atom_id res chain seq x y z
N MET A 1 -14.53 -3.97 -3.22
CA MET A 1 -13.83 -3.48 -2.01
C MET A 1 -14.20 -4.24 -0.74
N GLU A 2 -15.48 -4.46 -0.43
CA GLU A 2 -15.89 -5.24 0.75
C GLU A 2 -15.22 -6.62 0.86
N ARG A 3 -15.11 -7.36 -0.25
CA ARG A 3 -14.43 -8.67 -0.28
C ARG A 3 -12.98 -8.60 0.22
N LEU A 4 -12.24 -7.54 -0.09
CA LEU A 4 -10.86 -7.36 0.38
C LEU A 4 -10.81 -7.08 1.89
N SER A 5 -11.74 -6.28 2.42
CA SER A 5 -11.82 -6.07 3.87
C SER A 5 -12.18 -7.38 4.60
N THR A 6 -13.08 -8.19 4.04
CA THR A 6 -13.41 -9.51 4.58
C THR A 6 -12.21 -10.46 4.57
N ILE A 7 -11.47 -10.54 3.47
CA ILE A 7 -10.31 -11.44 3.40
C ILE A 7 -9.19 -11.00 4.35
N ILE A 8 -8.92 -9.68 4.46
CA ILE A 8 -7.96 -9.14 5.42
C ILE A 8 -8.38 -9.49 6.85
N GLY A 9 -9.64 -9.26 7.22
CA GLY A 9 -10.13 -9.58 8.57
C GLY A 9 -10.04 -11.06 8.90
N THR A 10 -10.35 -11.92 7.93
CA THR A 10 -10.32 -13.38 8.11
C THR A 10 -8.88 -13.91 8.22
N LEU A 11 -8.00 -13.44 7.33
CA LEU A 11 -6.57 -13.75 7.32
C LEU A 11 -5.90 -13.35 8.63
N CYS A 12 -6.11 -12.11 9.09
CA CYS A 12 -5.50 -11.59 10.31
C CYS A 12 -6.03 -12.24 11.59
N ARG A 13 -7.28 -12.74 11.58
CA ARG A 13 -7.85 -13.47 12.73
C ARG A 13 -7.25 -14.86 12.89
N ARG A 14 -6.91 -15.54 11.80
CA ARG A 14 -6.39 -16.91 11.81
C ARG A 14 -5.20 -17.09 10.87
N PRO A 15 -4.08 -16.36 11.06
CA PRO A 15 -2.96 -16.37 10.11
C PRO A 15 -2.37 -17.78 9.92
N GLY A 16 -2.35 -18.60 10.96
CA GLY A 16 -1.86 -19.99 10.87
C GLY A 16 -2.57 -20.86 9.81
N ILE A 17 -3.86 -20.61 9.53
CA ILE A 17 -4.63 -21.39 8.55
C ILE A 17 -4.29 -21.01 7.11
N TYR A 18 -4.05 -19.72 6.87
CA TYR A 18 -3.89 -19.18 5.53
C TYR A 18 -2.42 -19.07 5.11
N ILE A 19 -1.54 -18.77 6.07
CA ILE A 19 -0.14 -18.43 5.80
C ILE A 19 0.86 -19.18 6.69
N GLY A 20 0.39 -20.11 7.53
CA GLY A 20 1.20 -21.00 8.38
C GLY A 20 1.88 -20.32 9.57
N ARG A 21 2.38 -19.09 9.40
CA ARG A 21 3.09 -18.30 10.42
C ARG A 21 2.63 -16.85 10.46
N ALA A 22 2.65 -16.26 11.64
CA ALA A 22 2.30 -14.85 11.87
C ALA A 22 3.44 -13.92 11.43
N ASP A 23 3.67 -13.83 10.11
CA ASP A 23 4.67 -12.96 9.50
C ASP A 23 4.05 -12.14 8.36
N MET A 24 4.12 -10.81 8.50
CA MET A 24 3.58 -9.85 7.53
C MET A 24 4.04 -10.04 6.08
N ARG A 25 5.20 -10.65 5.82
CA ARG A 25 5.63 -10.96 4.45
C ARG A 25 4.71 -11.98 3.79
N HIS A 26 4.19 -12.95 4.54
CA HIS A 26 3.23 -13.92 4.01
C HIS A 26 1.84 -13.31 3.87
N VAL A 27 1.45 -12.41 4.78
CA VAL A 27 0.22 -11.63 4.61
C VAL A 27 0.28 -10.85 3.30
N ARG A 28 1.40 -10.16 3.04
CA ARG A 28 1.61 -9.44 1.78
C ARG A 28 1.55 -10.37 0.58
N ALA A 29 2.28 -11.49 0.60
CA ALA A 29 2.28 -12.45 -0.50
C ALA A 29 0.88 -13.00 -0.79
N PHE A 30 0.13 -13.36 0.26
CA PHE A 30 -1.24 -13.84 0.14
C PHE A 30 -2.16 -12.79 -0.48
N LEU A 31 -2.13 -11.55 0.02
CA LEU A 31 -2.99 -10.48 -0.49
C LEU A 31 -2.62 -10.10 -1.93
N ASN A 32 -1.33 -10.08 -2.28
CA ASN A 32 -0.90 -9.85 -3.65
C ASN A 32 -1.41 -10.95 -4.60
N GLY A 33 -1.31 -12.22 -4.20
CA GLY A 33 -1.85 -13.33 -5.00
C GLY A 33 -3.37 -13.28 -5.14
N TYR A 34 -4.08 -12.91 -4.07
CA TYR A 34 -5.52 -12.71 -4.11
C TYR A 34 -5.93 -11.57 -5.06
N LEU A 35 -5.23 -10.43 -5.01
CA LEU A 35 -5.49 -9.30 -5.90
C LEU A 35 -5.15 -9.63 -7.36
N LEU A 36 -4.04 -10.32 -7.60
CA LEU A 36 -3.67 -10.81 -8.93
C LEU A 36 -4.76 -11.73 -9.50
N ALA A 37 -5.27 -12.68 -8.72
CA ALA A 37 -6.36 -13.54 -9.18
C ALA A 37 -7.64 -12.75 -9.52
N LEU A 38 -7.99 -11.73 -8.73
CA LEU A 38 -9.12 -10.85 -9.05
C LEU A 38 -8.89 -10.06 -10.33
N GLU A 39 -7.66 -9.61 -10.58
CA GLU A 39 -7.27 -8.93 -11.81
C GLU A 39 -7.38 -9.84 -13.03
N GLU A 40 -6.84 -11.07 -12.94
CA GLU A 40 -6.94 -12.08 -13.99
C GLU A 40 -8.39 -12.48 -14.32
N MET A 41 -9.29 -12.41 -13.34
CA MET A 41 -10.73 -12.63 -13.54
C MET A 41 -11.48 -11.40 -14.06
N GLY A 42 -10.82 -10.26 -14.25
CA GLY A 42 -11.46 -9.00 -14.65
C GLY A 42 -12.37 -8.40 -13.57
N GLU A 43 -12.23 -8.85 -12.32
CA GLU A 43 -13.00 -8.37 -11.17
C GLU A 43 -12.32 -7.20 -10.44
N LEU A 44 -11.06 -6.92 -10.76
CA LEU A 44 -10.30 -5.80 -10.19
C LEU A 44 -10.34 -4.60 -11.14
N LYS A 45 -11.14 -3.58 -10.78
CA LYS A 45 -11.19 -2.32 -11.55
C LYS A 45 -10.02 -1.38 -11.22
N ASN A 46 -9.72 -1.23 -9.93
CA ASN A 46 -8.64 -0.37 -9.41
C ASN A 46 -7.88 -1.14 -8.35
N HIS A 47 -6.55 -1.00 -8.32
CA HIS A 47 -5.72 -1.71 -7.35
C HIS A 47 -5.85 -1.07 -5.95
N PRO A 48 -6.50 -1.77 -4.99
CA PRO A 48 -6.98 -1.18 -3.74
C PRO A 48 -5.88 -0.85 -2.73
N LEU A 49 -4.66 -1.33 -2.98
CA LEU A 49 -3.50 -1.07 -2.13
C LEU A 49 -2.57 0.01 -2.72
N ASN A 50 -2.83 0.55 -3.92
CA ASN A 50 -1.94 1.55 -4.55
C ASN A 50 -1.84 2.82 -3.71
N GLY A 51 -2.96 3.34 -3.20
CA GLY A 51 -2.94 4.49 -2.29
C GLY A 51 -2.56 4.15 -0.85
N PHE A 52 -2.56 2.87 -0.48
CA PHE A 52 -2.40 2.46 0.91
C PHE A 52 -0.96 2.64 1.42
N VAL A 53 0.04 2.34 0.58
CA VAL A 53 1.46 2.55 0.92
C VAL A 53 1.70 4.03 1.22
N HIS A 54 1.30 4.91 0.30
CA HIS A 54 1.52 6.33 0.46
C HIS A 54 0.76 6.93 1.65
N TRP A 55 -0.46 6.46 1.87
CA TRP A 55 -1.23 6.85 3.04
C TRP A 55 -0.51 6.48 4.35
N LEU A 56 0.12 5.29 4.42
CA LEU A 56 0.94 4.88 5.56
C LEU A 56 2.21 5.71 5.70
N GLU A 57 2.90 6.00 4.59
CA GLU A 57 4.11 6.83 4.57
C GLU A 57 3.88 8.20 5.21
N LEU A 58 2.82 8.90 4.78
CA LEU A 58 2.44 10.21 5.33
C LEU A 58 2.16 10.17 6.83
N ARG A 59 1.61 9.06 7.33
CA ARG A 59 1.20 8.92 8.74
C ARG A 59 2.32 8.57 9.69
N HIS A 60 3.32 7.88 9.16
CA HIS A 60 4.46 7.44 9.95
C HIS A 60 5.71 8.29 9.69
N ASP A 61 5.55 9.40 8.96
CA ASP A 61 6.63 10.31 8.55
C ASP A 61 7.78 9.56 7.86
N ILE A 62 7.42 8.59 7.03
CA ILE A 62 8.36 7.77 6.26
C ILE A 62 8.47 8.37 4.87
N GLN A 63 9.60 9.01 4.56
CA GLN A 63 9.84 9.64 3.27
C GLN A 63 10.61 8.74 2.31
N GLY A 64 10.09 8.57 1.09
CA GLY A 64 10.83 7.98 -0.05
C GLY A 64 11.35 6.56 0.20
N ALA A 65 10.76 5.83 1.14
CA ALA A 65 11.25 4.52 1.49
C ALA A 65 10.85 3.52 0.41
N ALA A 66 11.80 2.74 -0.11
CA ALA A 66 11.53 1.54 -0.92
C ALA A 66 10.84 0.42 -0.12
N TRP A 67 10.04 0.78 0.88
CA TRP A 67 9.42 -0.11 1.85
C TRP A 67 7.99 -0.38 1.39
N GLY A 68 7.63 -1.66 1.29
CA GLY A 68 6.23 -2.04 1.15
C GLY A 68 5.44 -1.66 2.40
N TRP A 69 4.13 -1.51 2.24
CA TRP A 69 3.18 -1.25 3.33
C TRP A 69 3.32 -2.25 4.49
N ASP A 70 3.75 -3.49 4.21
CA ASP A 70 4.00 -4.53 5.21
C ASP A 70 5.14 -4.16 6.16
N ARG A 71 6.23 -3.59 5.64
CA ARG A 71 7.37 -3.16 6.46
C ARG A 71 7.05 -1.93 7.28
N ILE A 72 6.31 -0.98 6.68
CA ILE A 72 5.86 0.22 7.39
C ILE A 72 4.99 -0.17 8.59
N LEU A 73 4.04 -1.10 8.41
CA LEU A 73 3.20 -1.58 9.49
C LEU A 73 3.99 -2.30 10.58
N VAL A 74 4.94 -3.17 10.22
CA VAL A 74 5.79 -3.85 11.22
C VAL A 74 6.60 -2.84 12.02
N HIS A 75 7.15 -1.83 11.35
CA HIS A 75 7.89 -0.76 12.02
C HIS A 75 7.01 0.02 13.00
N ALA A 76 5.83 0.46 12.55
CA ALA A 76 4.88 1.21 13.37
C ALA A 76 4.32 0.39 14.56
N ALA A 77 4.08 -0.91 14.35
CA ALA A 77 3.51 -1.81 15.34
C ALA A 77 4.54 -2.44 16.29
N GLY A 78 5.84 -2.35 15.97
CA GLY A 78 6.94 -2.95 16.74
C GLY A 78 7.11 -4.46 16.61
N SER A 79 6.16 -5.18 15.99
CA SER A 79 6.28 -6.62 15.72
C SER A 79 5.38 -7.09 14.58
N HIS A 80 5.70 -8.24 13.98
CA HIS A 80 4.85 -8.86 12.97
C HIS A 80 3.48 -9.26 13.52
N ALA A 81 3.42 -9.82 14.74
CA ALA A 81 2.17 -10.24 15.36
C ALA A 81 1.23 -9.04 15.57
N GLU A 82 1.77 -7.92 16.04
CA GLU A 82 1.00 -6.70 16.29
C GLU A 82 0.57 -6.02 14.99
N ALA A 83 1.43 -6.00 13.97
CA ALA A 83 1.08 -5.51 12.63
C ALA A 83 -0.06 -6.32 12.00
N ILE A 84 -0.03 -7.66 12.13
CA ILE A 84 -1.12 -8.52 11.65
C ILE A 84 -2.41 -8.21 12.39
N ARG A 85 -2.35 -8.07 13.71
CA ARG A 85 -3.52 -7.80 14.56
C ARG A 85 -4.19 -6.47 14.22
N THR A 86 -3.39 -5.45 13.90
CA THR A 86 -3.87 -4.08 13.65
C THR A 86 -4.26 -3.82 12.20
N LEU A 87 -3.72 -4.59 11.22
CA LEU A 87 -3.98 -4.39 9.79
C LEU A 87 -5.47 -4.21 9.43
N PRO A 88 -6.44 -4.99 9.94
CA PRO A 88 -7.85 -4.79 9.59
C PRO A 88 -8.38 -3.41 9.99
N ALA A 89 -8.01 -2.92 11.18
CA ALA A 89 -8.42 -1.62 11.68
C ALA A 89 -7.75 -0.49 10.89
N VAL A 90 -6.45 -0.61 10.62
CA VAL A 90 -5.68 0.35 9.83
C VAL A 90 -6.23 0.46 8.41
N PHE A 91 -6.53 -0.67 7.78
CA PHE A 91 -7.12 -0.68 6.43
C PHE A 91 -8.54 -0.11 6.41
N SER A 92 -9.33 -0.35 7.47
CA SER A 92 -10.66 0.26 7.61
C SER A 92 -10.58 1.79 7.73
N LEU A 93 -9.60 2.30 8.48
CA LEU A 93 -9.39 3.74 8.62
C LEU A 93 -8.99 4.37 7.29
N TYR A 94 -8.04 3.76 6.57
CA TYR A 94 -7.66 4.18 5.22
C TYR A 94 -8.89 4.29 4.30
N ARG A 95 -9.74 3.24 4.27
CA ARG A 95 -10.96 3.25 3.45
C ARG A 95 -11.93 4.36 3.85
N SER A 96 -12.09 4.61 5.15
CA SER A 96 -12.95 5.67 5.64
C SER A 96 -12.49 7.04 5.15
N GLU A 97 -11.19 7.27 5.14
CA GLU A 97 -10.61 8.56 4.72
C GLU A 97 -10.64 8.77 3.21
N VAL A 98 -10.46 7.69 2.44
CA VAL A 98 -10.72 7.72 0.99
C VAL A 98 -12.18 8.05 0.72
N ALA A 99 -13.11 7.40 1.42
CA ALA A 99 -14.53 7.62 1.24
C ALA A 99 -14.99 9.03 1.66
N SER A 100 -14.35 9.62 2.67
CA SER A 100 -14.65 10.98 3.13
C SER A 100 -13.88 12.07 2.38
N GLY A 101 -13.03 11.72 1.41
CA GLY A 101 -12.19 12.67 0.67
C GLY A 101 -11.05 13.30 1.48
N VAL A 102 -10.76 12.76 2.67
CA VAL A 102 -9.61 13.19 3.49
C VAL A 102 -8.29 12.78 2.84
N PHE A 103 -8.31 11.64 2.14
CA PHE A 103 -7.18 11.16 1.36
C PHE A 103 -7.62 10.82 -0.06
N ASP A 104 -6.96 11.43 -1.05
CA ASP A 104 -7.17 11.12 -2.46
C ASP A 104 -6.01 10.27 -3.00
N PRO A 105 -6.23 8.97 -3.28
CA PRO A 105 -5.22 8.09 -3.84
C PRO A 105 -4.89 8.41 -5.32
N GLU A 106 -5.77 9.10 -6.05
CA GLU A 106 -5.58 9.42 -7.47
C GLU A 106 -4.71 10.66 -7.67
N ALA A 107 -4.83 11.67 -6.79
CA ALA A 107 -3.98 12.87 -6.79
C ALA A 107 -2.46 12.58 -6.77
N LEU A 108 -2.07 11.41 -6.27
CA LEU A 108 -0.68 10.96 -6.22
C LEU A 108 -0.12 10.58 -7.59
N HIS A 109 -0.95 10.04 -8.48
CA HIS A 109 -0.52 9.65 -9.82
C HIS A 109 -0.24 10.89 -10.69
N SER A 110 -0.96 12.00 -10.46
CA SER A 110 -0.74 13.26 -11.18
C SER A 110 0.58 13.96 -10.83
N ARG A 111 1.19 13.68 -9.67
CA ARG A 111 2.49 14.27 -9.28
C ARG A 111 3.69 13.61 -9.95
N ASN A 112 3.62 12.31 -10.24
CA ASN A 112 4.71 11.56 -10.87
C ASN A 112 4.78 11.76 -12.40
N GLY A 113 3.86 12.52 -13.00
CA GLY A 113 3.82 12.82 -14.44
C GLY A 113 4.52 14.12 -14.86
N ARG A 114 5.20 14.85 -13.96
CA ARG A 114 6.06 15.97 -14.38
C ARG A 114 7.44 15.41 -14.70
N GLU A 115 7.71 15.26 -16.00
CA GLU A 115 9.07 15.06 -16.51
C GLU A 115 10.02 16.11 -15.90
N PRO A 116 11.27 15.77 -15.54
CA PRO A 116 12.24 16.79 -15.21
C PRO A 116 12.46 17.64 -16.45
N GLU A 117 12.19 18.95 -16.33
CA GLU A 117 12.58 19.96 -17.30
C GLU A 117 14.07 19.73 -17.62
N GLN A 118 14.34 19.23 -18.83
CA GLN A 118 15.69 19.24 -19.40
C GLN A 118 16.10 20.70 -19.50
N THR A 119 16.79 21.20 -18.49
CA THR A 119 17.54 22.44 -18.58
C THR A 119 18.81 22.11 -19.35
N CYS A 120 18.68 22.04 -20.69
CA CYS A 120 19.83 22.12 -21.58
C CYS A 120 20.42 23.52 -21.41
N THR A 121 21.44 23.63 -20.57
CA THR A 121 22.35 24.76 -20.58
C THR A 121 23.22 24.64 -21.82
N ASP A 122 22.84 25.32 -22.91
CA ASP A 122 23.74 25.59 -24.03
C ASP A 122 24.83 26.54 -23.53
N GLY A 123 26.00 25.98 -23.30
CA GLY A 123 27.17 26.70 -22.83
C GLY A 123 28.44 26.04 -23.31
N TYR A 124 28.69 26.09 -24.62
CA TYR A 124 30.06 26.01 -25.16
C TYR A 124 30.19 26.99 -26.33
N SER A 125 30.79 28.14 -26.03
CA SER A 125 31.44 29.00 -27.01
C SER A 125 32.81 28.42 -27.29
N ASP A 126 33.06 27.99 -28.52
CA ASP A 126 34.42 27.68 -28.99
C ASP A 126 35.16 28.97 -29.34
N GLN A 127 36.42 29.01 -28.91
CA GLN A 127 37.46 29.95 -29.33
C GLN A 127 38.12 29.49 -30.63
#